data_AF-A0A657PKG6-F1
#
_entry.id   AF-A0A657PKG6-F1
#
_cell.length_a   1.000
_cell.length_b   1.000
_cell.length_c   1.000
_cell.angle_alpha   90.00
_cell.angle_beta   90.00
_cell.angle_gamma   90.00
#
_symmetry.space_group_name_H-M   'P 1'
#
loop_
_entity.id
_entity.type
_entity.pdbx_description
1 polymer ?
#
loop_
_entity_poly.entity_id
_entity_poly.type
_entity_poly.pdbx_seq_one_letter_code
_entity_poly.pdbx_strand_id
1 'polypeptide(L)' 'MGRVAGGNVWLGESNLLDLPETAMRLERGGRVGMIFQEPMTSLNPVLNIGEQIAESVRLH' A
#
# COMPACT_ATOMS: atom_id res chain seq x y z
N MET A 1 14.71 -4.59 -9.03
CA MET A 1 13.22 -4.52 -9.06
C MET A 1 12.71 -5.95 -9.14
N GLY A 2 11.89 -6.39 -8.17
CA GLY A 2 11.23 -7.68 -8.24
C GLY A 2 10.05 -7.63 -9.21
N ARG A 3 9.78 -8.72 -9.92
CA ARG A 3 8.57 -8.89 -10.73
C ARG A 3 7.82 -10.12 -10.25
N VAL A 4 6.50 -10.11 -10.39
CA VAL A 4 5.71 -11.33 -10.19
C VAL A 4 6.08 -12.30 -11.32
N ALA A 5 6.60 -13.48 -10.95
CA ALA A 5 7.02 -14.49 -11.92
C ALA A 5 5.85 -15.31 -12.49
N GLY A 6 4.70 -15.29 -11.81
CA GLY A 6 3.47 -16.00 -12.16
C GLY A 6 2.65 -16.30 -10.91
N GLY A 7 1.42 -16.78 -11.09
CA GLY A 7 0.51 -17.18 -10.02
C GLY A 7 -0.72 -16.28 -9.88
N ASN A 8 -1.41 -16.43 -8.76
CA ASN A 8 -2.61 -15.66 -8.42
C ASN A 8 -2.51 -15.14 -6.99
N VAL A 9 -3.09 -13.97 -6.73
CA VAL A 9 -3.20 -13.39 -5.39
C VAL A 9 -4.67 -13.01 -5.18
N TRP A 10 -5.39 -13.85 -4.45
CA TRP A 10 -6.82 -13.67 -4.23
C TRP A 10 -7.10 -12.79 -3.01
N LEU A 11 -7.98 -11.81 -3.18
CA LEU A 11 -8.53 -11.01 -2.10
C LEU A 11 -10.07 -11.03 -2.18
N GLY A 12 -10.67 -11.97 -1.45
CA GLY A 12 -12.07 -12.33 -1.68
C GLY A 12 -12.21 -13.04 -3.03
N GLU A 13 -13.10 -12.54 -3.88
CA GLU A 13 -13.36 -13.11 -5.22
C GLU A 13 -12.48 -12.51 -6.33
N SER A 14 -11.67 -11.50 -6.01
CA SER A 14 -10.83 -10.80 -6.99
C SER A 14 -9.39 -11.32 -6.98
N ASN A 15 -8.85 -11.69 -8.14
CA ASN A 15 -7.40 -11.90 -8.31
C ASN A 15 -6.72 -10.53 -8.54
N LEU A 16 -5.92 -10.09 -7.56
CA LEU A 16 -5.25 -8.79 -7.59
C LEU A 16 -4.24 -8.64 -8.73
N LEU A 17 -3.69 -9.76 -9.22
CA LEU A 17 -2.71 -9.73 -10.33
C LEU A 17 -3.35 -9.44 -11.69
N ASP A 18 -4.67 -9.58 -11.81
CA ASP A 18 -5.42 -9.30 -13.03
C ASP A 18 -6.04 -7.89 -13.04
N LEU A 19 -5.93 -7.16 -11.92
CA LEU A 19 -6.51 -5.82 -11.80
C LEU A 19 -5.70 -4.77 -12.56
N PRO A 20 -6.37 -3.81 -13.25
CA PRO A 20 -5.68 -2.62 -13.73
C PRO A 20 -5.18 -1.78 -12.54
N GLU A 21 -4.10 -1.03 -12.74
CA GLU A 21 -3.46 -0.20 -11.70
C GLU A 21 -4.45 0.75 -10.99
N THR A 22 -5.44 1.29 -11.70
CA THR A 22 -6.48 2.15 -11.12
C THR A 22 -7.36 1.41 -10.11
N ALA A 23 -7.73 0.16 -10.39
CA ALA A 23 -8.49 -0.67 -9.46
C ALA A 23 -7.61 -1.15 -8.30
N MET A 24 -6.35 -1.51 -8.58
CA MET A 24 -5.39 -1.93 -7.55
C MET A 24 -5.13 -0.82 -6.52
N ARG A 25 -5.17 0.46 -6.93
CA ARG A 25 -5.09 1.61 -6.03
C ARG A 25 -6.27 1.73 -5.08
N LEU A 26 -7.48 1.33 -5.49
CA LEU A 26 -8.63 1.36 -4.59
C LEU A 26 -8.53 0.25 -3.52
N GLU A 27 -8.01 -0.92 -3.90
CA GLU A 27 -7.72 -2.00 -2.94
C GLU A 27 -6.63 -1.58 -1.94
N ARG A 28 -5.56 -0.94 -2.43
CA ARG A 28 -4.45 -0.39 -1.65
C ARG A 28 -4.82 0.97 -1.03
N GLY A 29 -5.38 0.94 0.16
CA GLY A 29 -5.84 2.12 0.89
C GLY A 29 -7.24 1.93 1.47
N GLY A 30 -8.10 1.19 0.77
CA GLY A 30 -9.40 0.80 1.29
C GLY A 30 -9.37 -0.51 2.09
N ARG A 31 -8.77 -1.57 1.52
CA ARG A 31 -8.85 -2.94 2.07
C ARG A 31 -7.50 -3.52 2.45
N VAL A 32 -6.43 -3.05 1.82
CA VAL A 32 -5.07 -3.53 2.05
C VAL A 32 -4.18 -2.38 2.51
N GLY A 33 -3.54 -2.56 3.66
CA GLY A 33 -2.47 -1.71 4.16
C GLY A 33 -1.16 -2.50 4.26
N MET A 34 -0.03 -1.79 4.30
CA MET A 34 1.30 -2.39 4.42
C MET A 34 2.04 -1.79 5.61
N ILE A 35 2.69 -2.64 6.40
CA ILE A 35 3.60 -2.24 7.47
C ILE A 35 4.98 -2.80 7.12
N PHE A 36 5.96 -1.92 6.89
CA PHE A 36 7.31 -2.32 6.54
C PHE A 36 8.08 -2.81 7.77
N GLN A 37 8.98 -3.79 7.58
CA GLN A 37 9.82 -4.32 8.66
C GLN A 37 10.93 -3.34 9.10
N GLU A 38 11.27 -2.36 8.26
CA GLU A 38 12.18 -1.25 8.58
C GLU A 38 11.41 0.08 8.63
N PRO A 39 10.50 0.28 9.60
CA PRO A 39 9.58 1.42 9.61
C PRO A 39 10.31 2.76 9.66
N MET A 40 11.53 2.80 10.21
CA MET A 40 12.33 4.03 10.28
C MET A 40 12.73 4.59 8.91
N THR A 41 12.76 3.77 7.85
CA THR A 41 13.06 4.26 6.49
C THR A 41 11.90 5.01 5.84
N SER A 42 10.67 4.78 6.34
CA SER A 42 9.45 5.39 5.81
C SER A 42 9.02 6.63 6.58
N LEU A 43 9.66 6.92 7.72
CA LEU A 43 9.38 8.09 8.54
C LEU A 43 10.39 9.19 8.24
N ASN A 44 9.90 10.40 8.02
CA ASN A 44 10.73 11.58 7.94
C ASN A 44 11.06 12.08 9.36
N PRO A 45 12.34 12.05 9.79
CA PRO A 45 12.72 12.39 11.16
C PRO A 45 12.54 13.88 11.51
N VAL A 46 12.31 14.75 10.52
CA VAL A 46 12.06 16.18 10.78
C VAL A 46 10.57 16.54 10.96
N LEU A 47 9.66 15.57 10.78
CA LEU A 47 8.22 15.77 10.93
C LEU A 47 7.70 15.04 12.17
N ASN A 48 6.68 15.60 12.82
CA ASN A 48 6.01 14.90 13.92
C ASN A 48 5.27 13.66 13.41
N ILE A 49 5.17 12.63 14.24
CA ILE A 49 4.45 11.39 13.90
C ILE A 49 3.01 11.69 13.48
N GLY A 50 2.33 12.60 14.18
CA GLY A 50 0.95 12.99 13.85
C GLY A 50 0.80 13.63 12.48
N GLU A 51 1.77 14.45 12.05
CA GLU A 51 1.75 15.09 10.73
C GLU A 51 1.91 14.06 9.61
N GLN A 52 2.78 13.07 9.80
CA GLN A 52 3.03 12.00 8.82
C GLN A 52 1.84 11.04 8.69
N ILE A 53 1.16 10.73 9.80
CA ILE A 53 -0.08 9.95 9.77
C ILE A 53 -1.19 10.73 9.06
N ALA A 54 -1.33 12.03 9.37
CA ALA A 54 -2.36 12.88 8.75
C ALA A 54 -2.17 13.06 7.24
N GLU A 55 -0.92 13.14 6.75
CA GLU A 55 -0.60 13.20 5.31
C GLU A 55 -1.21 12.02 4.56
N SER A 56 -1.04 10.81 5.08
CA SER A 56 -1.55 9.58 4.45
C SER A 56 -3.09 9.57 4.36
N VAL A 57 -3.76 10.15 5.35
CA VAL A 57 -5.23 10.28 5.39
C VAL A 57 -5.74 11.41 4.50
N ARG A 58 -4.96 12.46 4.22
CA ARG A 58 -5.37 13.56 3.32
C ARG A 58 -5.22 13.21 1.84
N LEU A 59 -4.27 12.33 1.51
CA LEU A 59 -3.98 11.93 0.13
C LEU A 59 -4.93 10.84 -0.40
N HIS A 60 -5.79 10.27 0.46
CA HIS A 60 -6.74 9.20 0.15
C HIS A 60 -8.15 9.59 0.61
#